data_AF-A0A7W7K7G7-F1
#
_entry.id   AF-A0A7W7K7G7-F1
#
_cell.length_a   1.000
_cell.length_b   1.000
_cell.length_c   1.000
_cell.angle_alpha   90.00
_cell.angle_beta   90.00
_cell.angle_gamma   90.00
#
_symmetry.space_group_name_H-M   'P 1'
#
loop_
_entity.id
_entity.type
_entity.pdbx_description
1 polymer ?
#
loop_
_entity_poly.entity_id
_entity_poly.type
_entity_poly.pdbx_seq_one_letter_code
_entity_poly.pdbx_strand_id
1 'polypeptide(L)'
;MTSITRDPLLAIAKGILWFLMGCMLIAAAACLVAIPMIHIFQHEITIELAKEATVFPTGMFLWGCSAILLFAAITVLIVFRLFQLLKRIVDTVGAGDPFVPENANRLTQMAWLTLTLQLVTLPIGALAVWIGTELEKSSRGHTQIDDLGFGISGNGLLLMLILFILARVFRQGAAMRAELEGTV
;
A
#
# COMPACT_ATOMS: atom_id res chain seq x y z
N MET A 1 31.96 18.76 -3.41
CA MET A 1 30.87 18.46 -4.35
C MET A 1 31.23 17.21 -5.15
N THR A 2 31.00 16.01 -4.63
CA THR A 2 31.29 14.74 -5.34
C THR A 2 30.56 13.58 -4.66
N SER A 3 29.35 13.18 -5.09
CA SER A 3 28.82 11.86 -4.66
C SER A 3 27.67 11.28 -5.50
N ILE A 4 27.39 11.75 -6.72
CA ILE A 4 26.39 11.09 -7.60
C ILE A 4 27.03 9.95 -8.43
N THR A 5 28.36 9.86 -8.51
CA THR A 5 29.05 9.01 -9.50
C THR A 5 29.65 7.70 -8.99
N ARG A 6 29.48 7.27 -7.73
CA ARG A 6 30.11 6.03 -7.21
C ARG A 6 29.24 4.78 -7.14
N ASP A 7 27.92 4.87 -7.30
CA ASP A 7 27.04 3.69 -7.32
C ASP A 7 25.85 3.89 -8.28
N PRO A 8 25.96 3.43 -9.55
CA PRO A 8 24.91 3.59 -10.55
C PRO A 8 23.63 2.82 -10.17
N LEU A 9 23.76 1.70 -9.44
CA LEU A 9 22.60 0.91 -9.00
C LEU A 9 21.78 1.70 -7.98
N LEU A 10 22.45 2.36 -7.03
CA LEU A 10 21.78 3.18 -6.03
C LEU A 10 21.08 4.40 -6.65
N ALA A 11 21.69 5.02 -7.66
CA ALA A 11 21.09 6.13 -8.38
C ALA A 11 19.81 5.69 -9.12
N ILE A 12 19.85 4.55 -9.82
CA ILE A 12 18.68 3.95 -10.47
C ILE A 12 17.59 3.62 -9.44
N ALA A 13 17.96 2.99 -8.32
CA ALA A 13 17.02 2.66 -7.25
C ALA A 13 16.29 3.90 -6.72
N LYS A 14 17.02 5.01 -6.49
CA LYS A 14 16.41 6.29 -6.07
C LYS A 14 15.48 6.86 -7.13
N GLY A 15 15.88 6.81 -8.40
CA GLY A 15 15.05 7.25 -9.52
C GLY A 15 13.73 6.47 -9.60
N ILE A 16 13.81 5.15 -9.52
CA ILE A 16 12.64 4.26 -9.50
C ILE A 16 11.75 4.57 -8.30
N LEU A 17 12.32 4.74 -7.10
CA LEU A 17 11.53 5.06 -5.90
C LEU A 17 10.79 6.39 -6.02
N TRP A 18 11.42 7.42 -6.59
CA TRP A 18 10.77 8.70 -6.85
C TRP A 18 9.61 8.57 -7.85
N PHE A 19 9.84 7.82 -8.93
CA PHE A 19 8.80 7.55 -9.93
C PHE A 19 7.61 6.80 -9.30
N LEU A 20 7.87 5.70 -8.59
CA LEU A 20 6.83 4.91 -7.91
C LEU A 20 6.06 5.76 -6.89
N MET A 21 6.75 6.57 -6.10
CA MET A 21 6.12 7.50 -5.16
C MET A 21 5.22 8.52 -5.88
N GLY A 22 5.65 9.04 -7.03
CA GLY A 22 4.83 9.91 -7.88
C GLY A 22 3.56 9.22 -8.38
N CYS A 23 3.69 7.99 -8.91
CA CYS A 23 2.55 7.19 -9.34
C CYS A 23 1.56 6.92 -8.18
N MET A 24 2.06 6.63 -6.98
CA MET A 24 1.21 6.41 -5.81
C MET A 24 0.43 7.68 -5.42
N LEU A 25 1.03 8.87 -5.47
CA LEU A 25 0.31 10.11 -5.19
C LEU A 25 -0.80 10.37 -6.20
N ILE A 26 -0.52 10.13 -7.49
CA ILE A 26 -1.53 10.25 -8.55
C ILE A 26 -2.67 9.25 -8.32
N ALA A 27 -2.35 8.00 -8.01
CA ALA A 27 -3.36 6.96 -7.73
C ALA A 27 -4.23 7.31 -6.51
N ALA A 28 -3.61 7.81 -5.42
CA ALA A 28 -4.34 8.25 -4.24
C ALA A 28 -5.27 9.43 -4.56
N ALA A 29 -4.78 10.43 -5.29
CA ALA A 29 -5.58 11.58 -5.72
C ALA A 29 -6.75 11.14 -6.62
N ALA A 30 -6.50 10.24 -7.58
CA ALA A 30 -7.54 9.70 -8.45
C ALA A 30 -8.64 8.98 -7.65
N CYS A 31 -8.27 8.15 -6.65
CA CYS A 31 -9.24 7.50 -5.77
C CYS A 31 -10.06 8.53 -4.98
N LEU A 32 -9.41 9.54 -4.40
CA LEU A 32 -10.08 10.56 -3.60
C LEU A 32 -11.00 11.48 -4.43
N VAL A 33 -10.65 11.76 -5.69
CA VAL A 33 -11.49 12.53 -6.63
C VAL A 33 -12.65 11.68 -7.16
N ALA A 34 -12.45 10.38 -7.37
CA ALA A 34 -13.50 9.48 -7.83
C ALA A 34 -14.67 9.37 -6.84
N ILE A 35 -14.41 9.44 -5.53
CA ILE A 35 -15.46 9.36 -4.49
C ILE A 35 -16.55 10.45 -4.66
N PRO A 36 -16.24 11.77 -4.63
CA PRO A 36 -17.25 12.79 -4.85
C PRO A 36 -17.83 12.75 -6.26
N MET A 37 -17.05 12.33 -7.27
CA MET A 37 -17.54 12.16 -8.64
C MET A 37 -18.69 11.15 -8.70
N ILE A 38 -18.57 10.01 -8.03
CA ILE A 38 -19.64 9.00 -7.95
C ILE A 38 -20.93 9.60 -7.36
N HIS A 39 -20.81 10.45 -6.34
CA HIS A 39 -21.98 11.07 -5.70
C HIS A 39 -22.59 12.22 -6.52
N ILE A 40 -21.79 12.97 -7.29
CA ILE A 40 -22.28 14.02 -8.18
C ILE A 40 -23.02 13.42 -9.37
N PHE A 41 -22.47 12.37 -9.97
CA PHE A 41 -23.02 11.71 -11.17
C PHE A 41 -23.93 10.53 -10.84
N GLN A 42 -24.39 10.41 -9.59
CA GLN A 42 -25.21 9.29 -9.11
C GLN A 42 -26.44 9.04 -9.99
N HIS A 43 -27.09 10.10 -10.49
CA HIS A 43 -28.32 9.96 -11.28
C HIS A 43 -28.05 9.26 -12.62
N GLU A 44 -27.01 9.67 -13.35
CA GLU A 44 -26.61 9.05 -14.62
C GLU A 44 -26.18 7.59 -14.40
N ILE A 45 -25.40 7.33 -13.35
CA ILE A 45 -24.97 5.98 -12.98
C ILE A 45 -26.17 5.10 -12.67
N THR A 46 -27.17 5.60 -11.93
CA THR A 46 -28.38 4.81 -11.61
C THR A 46 -29.24 4.52 -12.84
N ILE A 47 -29.31 5.43 -13.81
CA ILE A 47 -30.06 5.22 -15.06
C ILE A 47 -29.40 4.14 -15.91
N GLU A 48 -28.07 4.20 -16.06
CA GLU A 48 -27.33 3.20 -16.82
C GLU A 48 -27.40 1.83 -16.15
N LEU A 49 -27.25 1.79 -14.81
CA LEU A 49 -27.36 0.55 -14.05
C LEU A 49 -28.77 -0.05 -14.12
N ALA A 50 -29.82 0.78 -14.15
CA ALA A 50 -31.21 0.32 -14.28
C ALA A 50 -31.52 -0.32 -15.65
N LYS A 51 -30.71 -0.05 -16.69
CA LYS A 51 -30.82 -0.73 -17.99
C LYS A 51 -30.34 -2.18 -17.93
N GLU A 52 -29.38 -2.48 -17.04
CA GLU A 52 -28.76 -3.80 -16.92
C GLU A 52 -29.27 -4.61 -15.71
N ALA A 53 -29.65 -3.95 -14.62
CA ALA A 53 -30.11 -4.58 -13.38
C ALA A 53 -31.42 -3.95 -12.87
N THR A 54 -32.46 -4.77 -12.71
CA THR A 54 -33.83 -4.31 -12.39
C THR A 54 -34.12 -4.13 -10.90
N VAL A 55 -33.31 -4.73 -10.01
CA VAL A 55 -33.54 -4.71 -8.55
C VAL A 55 -32.21 -4.59 -7.80
N PHE A 56 -31.53 -3.45 -7.90
CA PHE A 56 -30.35 -3.15 -7.08
C PHE A 56 -30.64 -1.99 -6.12
N PRO A 57 -30.31 -2.11 -4.81
CA PRO A 57 -30.28 -0.96 -3.92
C PRO A 57 -29.10 -0.04 -4.32
N THR A 58 -29.32 0.78 -5.34
CA THR A 58 -28.33 1.67 -5.99
C THR A 58 -27.62 2.56 -4.99
N GLY A 59 -28.31 3.08 -3.97
CA GLY A 59 -27.67 3.86 -2.91
C GLY A 59 -26.60 3.07 -2.15
N MET A 60 -26.89 1.83 -1.75
CA MET A 60 -25.96 0.99 -1.00
C MET A 60 -24.76 0.55 -1.86
N PHE A 61 -25.01 0.31 -3.16
CA PHE A 61 -23.95 0.05 -4.14
C PHE A 61 -22.93 1.19 -4.23
N LEU A 62 -23.41 2.42 -4.44
CA LEU A 62 -22.53 3.59 -4.59
C LEU A 62 -21.71 3.85 -3.32
N TRP A 63 -22.29 3.63 -2.15
CA TRP A 63 -21.57 3.66 -0.88
C TRP A 63 -20.53 2.53 -0.76
N GLY A 64 -20.85 1.32 -1.23
CA GLY A 64 -19.89 0.21 -1.33
C GLY A 64 -18.70 0.53 -2.23
N CYS A 65 -18.95 1.07 -3.44
CA CYS A 65 -17.90 1.52 -4.35
C CYS A 65 -17.03 2.61 -3.72
N SER A 66 -17.66 3.58 -3.04
CA SER A 66 -16.95 4.65 -2.34
C SER A 66 -16.09 4.13 -1.19
N ALA A 67 -16.58 3.13 -0.45
CA ALA A 67 -15.81 2.46 0.61
C ALA A 67 -14.59 1.72 0.02
N ILE A 68 -14.75 1.00 -1.09
CA ILE A 68 -13.63 0.34 -1.79
C ILE A 68 -12.58 1.38 -2.24
N LEU A 69 -13.01 2.49 -2.85
CA LEU A 69 -12.09 3.56 -3.27
C LEU A 69 -11.37 4.20 -2.08
N LEU A 70 -12.04 4.35 -0.94
CA LEU A 70 -11.42 4.84 0.29
C LEU A 70 -10.35 3.87 0.80
N PHE A 71 -10.65 2.57 0.88
CA PHE A 71 -9.66 1.56 1.29
C PHE A 71 -8.51 1.41 0.28
N ALA A 72 -8.79 1.59 -1.02
CA ALA A 72 -7.75 1.66 -2.05
C ALA A 72 -6.83 2.86 -1.81
N ALA A 73 -7.38 4.05 -1.55
CA ALA A 73 -6.59 5.24 -1.22
C ALA A 73 -5.73 5.04 0.03
N ILE A 74 -6.30 4.45 1.10
CA ILE A 74 -5.56 4.11 2.33
C ILE A 74 -4.40 3.15 2.01
N THR A 75 -4.67 2.10 1.23
CA THR A 75 -3.66 1.12 0.80
C THR A 75 -2.51 1.79 0.04
N VAL A 76 -2.84 2.64 -0.94
CA VAL A 76 -1.87 3.41 -1.71
C VAL A 76 -1.01 4.30 -0.81
N LEU A 77 -1.61 4.96 0.19
CA LEU A 77 -0.88 5.81 1.14
C LEU A 77 0.05 5.02 2.06
N ILE A 78 -0.35 3.81 2.50
CA ILE A 78 0.52 2.91 3.27
C ILE A 78 1.71 2.48 2.41
N VAL A 79 1.49 2.08 1.16
CA VAL A 79 2.57 1.69 0.23
C VAL A 79 3.49 2.86 -0.09
N PHE A 80 2.94 4.06 -0.28
CA PHE A 80 3.72 5.29 -0.42
C PHE A 80 4.63 5.52 0.79
N ARG A 81 4.12 5.31 2.01
CA ARG A 81 4.91 5.42 3.24
C ARG A 81 6.02 4.36 3.31
N LEU A 82 5.77 3.13 2.86
CA LEU A 82 6.79 2.09 2.73
C LEU A 82 7.92 2.53 1.78
N PHE A 83 7.60 3.08 0.62
CA PHE A 83 8.61 3.59 -0.32
C PHE A 83 9.38 4.79 0.24
N GLN A 84 8.74 5.68 1.00
CA GLN A 84 9.45 6.75 1.70
C GLN A 84 10.49 6.21 2.69
N LEU A 85 10.12 5.19 3.47
CA LEU A 85 11.02 4.56 4.44
C LEU A 85 12.18 3.86 3.74
N LEU A 86 11.89 3.10 2.69
CA LEU A 86 12.90 2.44 1.86
C LEU A 86 13.86 3.46 1.24
N LYS A 87 13.34 4.55 0.65
CA LYS A 87 14.16 5.64 0.11
C LYS A 87 15.11 6.21 1.16
N ARG A 88 14.63 6.46 2.39
CA ARG A 88 15.48 6.97 3.47
C ARG A 88 16.61 6.01 3.83
N ILE A 89 16.35 4.70 3.83
CA ILE A 89 17.38 3.67 4.03
C ILE A 89 18.40 3.72 2.87
N VAL A 90 17.92 3.76 1.62
CA VAL A 90 18.79 3.90 0.42
C VAL A 90 19.62 5.18 0.47
N ASP A 91 19.08 6.28 1.00
CA ASP A 91 19.81 7.54 1.18
C ASP A 91 20.96 7.38 2.19
N THR A 92 20.72 6.71 3.33
CA THR A 92 21.77 6.43 4.33
C THR A 92 22.84 5.46 3.82
N VAL A 93 22.44 4.41 3.08
CA VAL A 93 23.38 3.48 2.45
C VAL A 93 24.24 4.22 1.42
N GLY A 94 23.66 5.12 0.63
CA GLY A 94 24.41 5.95 -0.31
C GLY A 94 25.36 6.95 0.32
N ALA A 95 25.13 7.32 1.58
CA ALA A 95 26.06 8.12 2.36
C ALA A 95 27.22 7.27 2.95
N GLY A 96 27.22 5.96 2.74
CA GLY A 96 28.18 5.03 3.32
C GLY A 96 27.84 4.59 4.74
N ASP A 97 26.66 4.92 5.25
CA ASP A 97 26.25 4.64 6.63
C ASP A 97 24.98 3.75 6.70
N PRO A 98 25.12 2.43 6.49
CA PRO A 98 23.98 1.52 6.50
C PRO A 98 23.44 1.24 7.91
N PHE A 99 24.29 1.25 8.94
CA PHE A 99 23.98 0.79 10.30
C PHE A 99 23.72 1.94 11.28
N VAL A 100 23.01 2.97 10.85
CA VAL A 100 22.48 3.99 11.76
C VAL A 100 21.30 3.43 12.57
N PRO A 101 21.17 3.75 13.88
CA PRO A 101 20.03 3.32 14.71
C PRO A 101 18.66 3.66 14.09
N GLU A 102 18.58 4.75 13.34
CA GLU A 102 17.36 5.20 12.66
C GLU A 102 16.88 4.18 11.62
N ASN A 103 17.77 3.43 10.97
CA ASN A 103 17.39 2.42 9.98
C ASN A 103 16.70 1.22 10.62
N ALA A 104 17.10 0.83 11.84
CA ALA A 104 16.38 -0.18 12.61
C ALA A 104 14.94 0.27 12.94
N ASN A 105 14.75 1.55 13.26
CA ASN A 105 13.42 2.12 13.51
C ASN A 105 12.59 2.19 12.21
N ARG A 106 13.20 2.53 11.06
CA ARG A 106 12.54 2.53 9.75
C ARG A 106 12.08 1.13 9.37
N LEU A 107 12.92 0.10 9.52
CA LEU A 107 12.56 -1.30 9.27
C LEU A 107 11.43 -1.78 10.20
N THR A 108 11.46 -1.38 11.47
CA THR A 108 10.36 -1.66 12.41
C THR A 108 9.05 -1.04 11.94
N GLN A 109 9.08 0.23 11.50
CA GLN A 109 7.90 0.90 10.93
C GLN A 109 7.40 0.18 9.67
N MET A 110 8.31 -0.25 8.79
CA MET A 110 7.93 -1.02 7.59
C MET A 110 7.26 -2.33 7.97
N ALA A 111 7.75 -3.04 8.99
CA ALA A 111 7.14 -4.28 9.46
C ALA A 111 5.68 -4.05 9.92
N TRP A 112 5.45 -3.03 10.74
CA TRP A 112 4.10 -2.66 11.17
C TRP A 112 3.19 -2.24 10.00
N LEU A 113 3.70 -1.46 9.06
CA LEU A 113 2.94 -1.05 7.88
C LEU A 113 2.54 -2.25 7.00
N THR A 114 3.43 -3.22 6.83
CA THR A 114 3.12 -4.47 6.11
C THR A 114 2.02 -5.26 6.83
N LEU A 115 2.04 -5.32 8.17
CA LEU A 115 0.93 -5.92 8.93
C LEU A 115 -0.38 -5.14 8.72
N THR A 116 -0.34 -3.81 8.81
CA THR A 116 -1.52 -2.98 8.57
C THR A 116 -2.11 -3.20 7.18
N LEU A 117 -1.26 -3.35 6.16
CA LEU A 117 -1.69 -3.65 4.80
C LEU A 117 -2.51 -4.95 4.75
N GLN A 118 -2.06 -6.00 5.44
CA GLN A 118 -2.78 -7.28 5.52
C GLN A 118 -4.11 -7.17 6.28
N LEU A 119 -4.19 -6.31 7.28
CA LEU A 119 -5.45 -6.07 7.99
C LEU A 119 -6.43 -5.27 7.14
N VAL A 120 -5.95 -4.38 6.27
CA VAL A 120 -6.78 -3.59 5.35
C VAL A 120 -7.35 -4.45 4.21
N THR A 121 -6.70 -5.56 3.82
CA THR A 121 -7.27 -6.45 2.79
C THR A 121 -8.53 -7.18 3.24
N LEU A 122 -8.71 -7.40 4.55
CA LEU A 122 -9.90 -8.06 5.11
C LEU A 122 -11.21 -7.30 4.84
N PRO A 123 -11.35 -6.01 5.22
CA PRO A 123 -12.58 -5.26 4.92
C PRO A 123 -12.79 -5.06 3.42
N ILE A 124 -11.70 -4.93 2.62
CA ILE A 124 -11.81 -4.86 1.16
C ILE A 124 -12.42 -6.16 0.60
N GLY A 125 -11.91 -7.31 1.02
CA GLY A 125 -12.44 -8.61 0.61
C GLY A 125 -13.90 -8.81 1.03
N ALA A 126 -14.25 -8.44 2.26
CA ALA A 126 -15.63 -8.50 2.73
C ALA A 126 -16.58 -7.62 1.90
N LEU A 127 -16.16 -6.39 1.57
CA LEU A 127 -16.92 -5.50 0.70
C LEU A 127 -17.04 -6.04 -0.72
N ALA A 128 -15.98 -6.61 -1.28
CA ALA A 128 -15.99 -7.18 -2.62
C ALA A 128 -16.96 -8.36 -2.71
N VAL A 129 -16.92 -9.30 -1.76
CA VAL A 129 -17.85 -10.43 -1.69
C VAL A 129 -19.29 -9.92 -1.51
N TRP A 130 -19.51 -8.94 -0.64
CA TRP A 130 -20.83 -8.36 -0.43
C TRP A 130 -21.40 -7.75 -1.73
N ILE A 131 -20.61 -6.94 -2.44
CA ILE A 131 -21.03 -6.35 -3.73
C ILE A 131 -21.29 -7.44 -4.78
N GLY A 132 -20.41 -8.44 -4.87
CA GLY A 132 -20.55 -9.54 -5.83
C GLY A 132 -21.82 -10.36 -5.63
N THR A 133 -22.10 -10.75 -4.38
CA THR A 133 -23.32 -11.51 -4.03
C THR A 133 -24.59 -10.73 -4.31
N GLU A 134 -24.57 -9.41 -4.14
CA GLU A 134 -25.71 -8.56 -4.47
C GLU A 134 -25.87 -8.44 -5.99
N LEU A 135 -24.77 -8.29 -6.75
CA LEU A 135 -24.79 -8.22 -8.22
C LEU A 135 -25.30 -9.52 -8.86
N GLU A 136 -24.93 -10.67 -8.31
CA GLU A 136 -25.40 -11.97 -8.77
C GLU A 136 -26.91 -12.16 -8.54
N LYS A 137 -27.46 -11.66 -7.42
CA LYS A 137 -28.91 -11.72 -7.16
C LYS A 137 -29.71 -10.85 -8.11
N SER A 138 -29.14 -9.73 -8.55
CA SER A 138 -29.84 -8.72 -9.35
C SER A 138 -29.60 -8.82 -10.86
N SER A 139 -28.58 -9.58 -11.29
CA SER A 139 -28.19 -9.72 -12.70
C SER A 139 -28.36 -11.18 -13.17
N ARG A 140 -28.75 -11.39 -14.42
CA ARG A 140 -28.78 -12.75 -15.04
C ARG A 140 -27.38 -13.33 -15.33
N GLY A 141 -26.31 -12.64 -14.94
CA GLY A 141 -24.92 -12.99 -15.24
C GLY A 141 -24.15 -13.37 -13.97
N HIS A 142 -23.40 -14.47 -14.05
CA HIS A 142 -22.54 -14.95 -12.98
C HIS A 142 -21.32 -14.04 -12.87
N THR A 143 -21.29 -13.14 -11.88
CA THR A 143 -20.08 -12.37 -11.56
C THR A 143 -19.30 -13.16 -10.51
N GLN A 144 -18.40 -14.04 -10.95
CA GLN A 144 -17.49 -14.74 -10.03
C GLN A 144 -16.49 -13.73 -9.45
N ILE A 145 -16.71 -13.35 -8.19
CA ILE A 145 -15.80 -12.54 -7.37
C ILE A 145 -14.83 -13.45 -6.57
N ASP A 146 -14.83 -14.76 -6.82
CA ASP A 146 -14.09 -15.74 -6.01
C ASP A 146 -12.56 -15.66 -6.11
N ASP A 147 -11.98 -14.97 -7.10
CA ASP A 147 -10.53 -14.99 -7.37
C ASP A 147 -9.79 -13.66 -7.14
N LEU A 148 -10.40 -12.69 -6.43
CA LEU A 148 -9.75 -11.38 -6.23
C LEU A 148 -8.59 -11.37 -5.21
N GLY A 149 -8.21 -12.52 -4.64
CA GLY A 149 -7.01 -12.64 -3.79
C GLY A 149 -7.02 -11.78 -2.53
N PHE A 150 -8.20 -11.33 -2.07
CA PHE A 150 -8.33 -10.50 -0.88
C PHE A 150 -8.28 -11.35 0.39
N GLY A 151 -7.21 -11.21 1.16
CA GLY A 151 -7.03 -11.92 2.43
C GLY A 151 -5.63 -11.72 3.01
N ILE A 152 -5.39 -12.31 4.18
CA ILE A 152 -4.06 -12.32 4.78
C ILE A 152 -3.18 -13.26 3.96
N SER A 153 -2.17 -12.71 3.29
CA SER A 153 -1.21 -13.52 2.51
C SER A 153 -0.07 -14.04 3.40
N GLY A 154 0.26 -15.33 3.27
CA GLY A 154 1.42 -15.91 3.96
C GLY A 154 2.73 -15.19 3.63
N ASN A 155 2.90 -14.78 2.37
CA ASN A 155 4.06 -14.01 1.93
C ASN A 155 4.17 -12.63 2.60
N GLY A 156 3.05 -11.91 2.78
CA GLY A 156 3.09 -10.62 3.46
C GLY A 156 3.34 -10.75 4.98
N LEU A 157 2.85 -11.82 5.61
CA LEU A 157 3.20 -12.13 7.00
C LEU A 157 4.69 -12.49 7.14
N LEU A 158 5.23 -13.29 6.22
CA LEU A 158 6.63 -13.62 6.18
C LEU A 158 7.50 -12.37 6.00
N LEU A 159 7.13 -11.48 5.06
CA LEU A 159 7.81 -10.20 4.85
C LEU A 159 7.83 -9.34 6.12
N MET A 160 6.70 -9.25 6.82
CA MET A 160 6.60 -8.54 8.10
C MET A 160 7.59 -9.11 9.14
N LEU A 161 7.64 -10.43 9.29
CA LEU A 161 8.58 -11.09 10.20
C LEU A 161 10.04 -10.83 9.81
N ILE A 162 10.36 -10.94 8.52
CA ILE A 162 11.70 -10.63 7.99
C ILE A 162 12.08 -9.19 8.34
N LEU A 163 11.18 -8.22 8.14
CA LEU A 163 11.44 -6.82 8.45
C LEU A 163 11.69 -6.60 9.95
N PHE A 164 10.93 -7.26 10.84
CA PHE A 164 11.19 -7.21 12.28
C PHE A 164 12.54 -7.81 12.66
N ILE A 165 12.90 -8.95 12.07
CA ILE A 165 14.20 -9.60 12.32
C ILE A 165 15.33 -8.70 11.83
N LEU A 166 15.24 -8.18 10.61
CA LEU A 166 16.21 -7.23 10.06
C LEU A 166 16.34 -5.99 10.94
N ALA A 167 15.24 -5.45 11.45
CA ALA A 167 15.29 -4.32 12.38
C ALA A 167 16.09 -4.64 13.65
N ARG A 168 15.97 -5.86 14.21
CA ARG A 168 16.76 -6.29 15.37
C ARG A 168 18.24 -6.43 15.02
N VAL A 169 18.56 -7.04 13.86
CA VAL A 169 19.94 -7.19 13.39
C VAL A 169 20.60 -5.83 13.15
N PHE A 170 19.90 -4.88 12.52
CA PHE A 170 20.41 -3.52 12.31
C PHE A 170 20.67 -2.78 13.62
N ARG A 171 19.81 -2.98 14.62
CA ARG A 171 20.00 -2.38 15.96
C ARG A 171 21.26 -2.92 16.64
N GLN A 172 21.48 -4.23 16.55
CA GLN A 172 22.69 -4.85 17.07
C GLN A 172 23.93 -4.38 16.29
N GLY A 173 23.84 -4.29 14.96
CA GLY A 173 24.91 -3.76 14.11
C GLY A 173 25.31 -2.34 14.48
N ALA A 174 24.34 -1.47 14.75
CA ALA A 174 24.57 -0.10 15.20
C ALA A 174 25.27 -0.06 16.58
N ALA A 175 24.86 -0.93 17.52
CA ALA A 175 25.48 -1.03 18.83
C ALA A 175 26.95 -1.50 18.74
N MET A 176 27.24 -2.53 17.94
CA MET A 176 28.61 -3.02 17.73
C MET A 176 29.51 -1.94 17.11
N ARG A 177 28.98 -1.14 16.18
CA ARG A 177 29.73 -0.02 15.61
C ARG A 177 30.06 1.04 16.67
N ALA A 178 29.10 1.39 17.52
CA ALA A 178 29.31 2.37 18.59
C ALA A 178 30.37 1.90 19.60
N GLU A 179 30.39 0.60 19.92
CA GLU A 179 31.44 0.01 20.76
C GLU A 179 32.83 0.12 20.10
N LEU A 180 32.95 -0.18 18.81
CA LEU A 180 34.22 -0.08 18.07
C LEU A 180 34.73 1.37 17.98
N GLU A 181 33.85 2.33 17.71
CA GLU A 181 34.19 3.76 17.68
C GLU A 181 34.60 4.30 19.07
N GLY A 182 34.16 3.66 20.16
CA GLY A 182 34.54 4.01 21.53
C GLY A 182 35.85 3.39 22.03
N THR A 183 36.52 2.56 21.24
CA THR A 183 37.78 1.89 21.59
C THR A 183 39.03 2.55 20.99
N VAL A 184 38.87 3.68 20.29
CA VAL A 184 39.96 4.46 19.66
C VAL A 184 40.35 5.68 20.48
#